data_AF-A0A3D3HI62-F1
#
_entry.id   AF-A0A3D3HI62-F1
#
_cell.length_a   1.000
_cell.length_b   1.000
_cell.length_c   1.000
_cell.angle_alpha   90.00
_cell.angle_beta   90.00
_cell.angle_gamma   90.00
#
_symmetry.space_group_name_H-M   'P 1'
#
loop_
_entity.id
_entity.type
_entity.pdbx_description
1 polymer ?
#
loop_
_entity_poly.entity_id
_entity_poly.type
_entity_poly.pdbx_seq_one_letter_code
_entity_poly.pdbx_strand_id
1 'polypeptide(L)'
;MSRVRDIIPYSLRMPDDLKTQLAERARQNGRSLNSEMVMILQDAVNSASPQPRSSAEHAAAIQAEEVKKMVFDTLVKLYENKK
;
A
#
# COMPACT_ATOMS: atom_id res chain seq x y z
N MET A 1 20.63 -1.25 11.59
CA MET A 1 20.37 -1.03 10.16
C MET A 1 20.88 -2.25 9.39
N SER A 2 19.99 -3.13 8.94
CA SER A 2 20.38 -4.31 8.16
C SER A 2 20.93 -3.84 6.81
N ARG A 3 22.12 -4.31 6.42
CA ARG A 3 22.70 -3.90 5.14
C ARG A 3 21.94 -4.68 4.06
N VAL A 4 21.57 -4.02 2.96
CA VAL A 4 20.85 -4.66 1.83
C VAL A 4 21.57 -5.92 1.31
N ARG A 5 22.87 -6.07 1.59
CA ARG A 5 23.70 -7.26 1.30
C ARG A 5 23.36 -8.50 2.13
N ASP A 6 22.66 -8.35 3.26
CA ASP A 6 22.29 -9.45 4.15
C ASP A 6 20.94 -10.08 3.75
N ILE A 7 20.26 -9.54 2.74
CA ILE A 7 18.95 -10.03 2.27
C ILE A 7 19.18 -11.09 1.19
N ILE A 8 18.72 -12.32 1.46
CA ILE A 8 18.79 -13.43 0.51
C ILE A 8 17.87 -13.13 -0.69
N PRO A 9 18.34 -13.26 -1.94
CA PRO A 9 17.50 -13.09 -3.12
C PRO A 9 16.32 -14.09 -3.14
N TYR A 10 15.15 -13.61 -3.56
CA TYR A 10 13.99 -14.48 -3.79
C TYR A 10 14.07 -15.14 -5.17
N SER A 11 13.89 -16.45 -5.24
CA SER A 11 13.77 -17.19 -6.50
C SER A 11 12.33 -17.08 -7.03
N LEU A 12 12.16 -16.42 -8.18
CA LEU A 12 10.87 -16.22 -8.84
C LEU A 12 10.87 -16.91 -10.20
N ARG A 13 9.80 -17.66 -10.50
CA ARG A 13 9.57 -18.22 -11.84
C ARG A 13 8.76 -17.21 -12.65
N MET A 14 9.37 -16.68 -13.70
CA MET A 14 8.78 -15.65 -14.54
C MET A 14 8.88 -16.05 -16.01
N PRO A 15 7.82 -15.86 -16.83
CA PRO A 15 7.92 -15.99 -18.28
C PRO A 15 8.96 -15.03 -18.86
N ASP A 16 9.67 -15.44 -19.91
CA ASP A 16 10.76 -14.65 -20.50
C ASP A 16 10.29 -13.30 -21.07
N ASP A 17 9.08 -13.26 -21.62
CA ASP A 17 8.46 -12.03 -22.13
C ASP A 17 8.27 -10.99 -21.01
N LEU A 18 7.68 -11.41 -19.89
CA LEU A 18 7.46 -10.54 -18.74
C LEU A 18 8.78 -10.04 -18.13
N LYS A 19 9.80 -10.90 -18.08
CA LYS A 19 11.13 -10.53 -17.60
C LYS A 19 11.77 -9.46 -18.48
N THR A 20 11.64 -9.57 -19.79
CA THR A 20 12.17 -8.59 -20.75
C THR A 20 11.49 -7.23 -20.58
N GLN A 21 10.16 -7.21 -20.51
CA GLN A 21 9.40 -5.97 -20.31
C GLN A 21 9.76 -5.26 -18.99
N LEU A 22 9.90 -6.03 -17.89
CA LEU A 22 10.33 -5.48 -16.61
C LEU A 22 11.77 -4.96 -16.64
N ALA A 23 12.68 -5.64 -17.35
CA ALA A 23 14.06 -5.19 -17.49
C ALA A 23 14.16 -3.88 -18.29
N GLU A 24 13.38 -3.75 -19.37
CA GLU A 24 13.31 -2.51 -20.15
C GLU A 24 12.76 -1.35 -19.32
N ARG A 25 11.66 -1.58 -18.59
CA ARG A 25 11.07 -0.59 -17.67
C ARG A 25 12.07 -0.16 -16.60
N ALA A 26 12.77 -1.12 -15.98
CA ALA A 26 13.78 -0.82 -14.97
C ALA A 26 14.92 0.03 -15.55
N ARG A 27 15.38 -0.27 -16.78
CA ARG A 27 16.40 0.51 -17.49
C ARG A 27 15.93 1.94 -17.78
N GLN A 28 14.69 2.11 -18.23
CA GLN A 28 14.10 3.43 -18.47
C GLN A 28 14.02 4.26 -17.18
N ASN A 29 13.74 3.61 -16.05
CA ASN A 29 13.66 4.24 -14.73
C ASN A 29 15.03 4.40 -14.05
N GLY A 30 16.13 3.99 -14.68
CA GLY A 30 17.48 4.07 -14.10
C GLY A 30 17.69 3.17 -12.88
N ARG A 31 16.95 2.06 -12.78
CA ARG A 31 16.94 1.14 -11.62
C ARG A 31 17.42 -0.24 -12.00
N SER A 32 17.95 -0.98 -11.03
CA SER A 32 18.16 -2.42 -11.18
C SER A 32 16.81 -3.12 -11.29
N LEU A 33 16.75 -4.24 -12.02
CA LEU A 33 15.54 -5.06 -12.12
C LEU A 33 14.99 -5.42 -10.73
N ASN A 34 15.86 -5.73 -9.77
CA ASN A 34 15.45 -6.04 -8.40
C ASN A 34 14.82 -4.83 -7.69
N SER A 35 15.42 -3.65 -7.83
CA SER A 35 14.89 -2.41 -7.25
C SER A 35 13.53 -2.02 -7.86
N GLU A 36 13.34 -2.24 -9.16
CA GLU A 36 12.06 -2.00 -9.83
C GLU A 36 11.00 -2.98 -9.35
N MET A 37 11.33 -4.28 -9.24
CA MET A 37 10.41 -5.30 -8.71
C MET A 37 9.96 -4.96 -7.28
N VAL A 38 10.89 -4.56 -6.42
CA VAL A 38 10.55 -4.15 -5.04
C VAL A 38 9.64 -2.92 -5.03
N MET A 39 9.87 -1.91 -5.88
CA MET A 39 8.97 -0.76 -5.97
C MET A 39 7.57 -1.17 -6.42
N ILE A 40 7.45 -1.97 -7.48
CA ILE A 40 6.15 -2.40 -8.01
C ILE A 40 5.37 -3.17 -6.93
N LEU A 41 6.03 -4.09 -6.22
CA LEU A 41 5.40 -4.85 -5.14
C LEU A 41 4.99 -3.94 -3.98
N GLN A 42 5.85 -2.99 -3.58
CA GLN A 42 5.51 -2.04 -2.52
C GLN A 42 4.33 -1.16 -2.90
N ASP A 43 4.29 -0.68 -4.15
CA ASP A 43 3.20 0.14 -4.65
C ASP A 43 1.88 -0.65 -4.70
N ALA A 44 1.92 -1.91 -5.15
CA ALA A 44 0.77 -2.81 -5.13
C ALA A 44 0.23 -3.05 -3.71
N VAL A 45 1.12 -3.25 -2.73
CA VAL A 45 0.73 -3.39 -1.32
C VAL A 45 0.17 -2.09 -0.76
N ASN A 46 0.78 -0.95 -1.08
CA ASN A 46 0.36 0.38 -0.62
C ASN A 46 -0.94 0.88 -1.29
N SER A 47 -1.29 0.36 -2.45
CA SER A 47 -2.56 0.67 -3.13
C SER A 47 -3.67 -0.29 -2.69
N ALA A 48 -3.32 -1.53 -2.34
CA ALA A 48 -4.26 -2.49 -1.77
C ALA A 48 -4.60 -2.22 -0.30
N SER A 49 -3.71 -1.57 0.46
CA SER A 49 -3.95 -1.19 1.85
C SER A 49 -4.17 0.33 1.97
N PRO A 50 -5.29 0.80 2.55
CA PRO A 50 -5.49 2.22 2.86
C PRO A 50 -4.67 2.63 4.09
N GLN A 51 -3.41 2.17 4.17
CA GLN A 51 -2.53 2.52 5.27
C GLN A 51 -2.08 3.99 5.09
N PRO A 52 -2.24 4.82 6.12
CA PRO A 52 -1.89 6.23 6.06
C PRO A 52 -0.38 6.41 5.88
N ARG A 53 0.01 7.20 4.88
CA ARG A 53 1.39 7.40 4.40
C ARG A 53 2.18 8.41 5.24
N SER A 54 1.53 9.07 6.19
CA SER A 54 2.09 10.08 7.09
C SER A 54 1.49 9.98 8.48
N SER A 55 2.22 10.44 9.51
CA SER A 55 1.71 10.58 10.88
C SER A 55 0.40 11.39 10.92
N ALA A 56 0.30 12.43 10.09
CA ALA A 56 -0.92 13.23 9.96
C ALA A 56 -2.08 12.45 9.35
N GLU A 57 -1.81 11.63 8.32
CA GLU A 57 -2.82 10.75 7.72
C GLU A 57 -3.25 9.64 8.69
N HIS A 58 -2.35 9.20 9.58
CA HIS A 58 -2.66 8.18 10.58
C HIS A 58 -3.57 8.73 11.67
N ALA A 59 -3.26 9.93 12.16
CA ALA A 59 -4.16 10.65 13.04
C ALA A 59 -5.54 10.88 12.37
N ALA A 60 -5.56 11.29 11.10
CA ALA A 60 -6.81 11.49 10.36
C ALA A 60 -7.62 10.19 10.20
N ALA A 61 -6.96 9.05 9.93
CA ALA A 61 -7.62 7.75 9.82
C ALA A 61 -8.25 7.30 11.15
N ILE A 62 -7.54 7.50 12.27
CA ILE A 62 -8.08 7.21 13.61
C ILE A 62 -9.30 8.09 13.90
N GLN A 63 -9.19 9.39 13.65
CA GLN A 63 -10.29 10.33 13.86
C GLN A 63 -11.49 10.05 12.95
N ALA A 64 -11.25 9.61 11.71
CA ALA A 64 -12.33 9.26 10.78
C ALA A 64 -13.18 8.08 11.27
N GLU A 65 -12.56 7.06 11.87
CA GLU A 65 -13.29 5.93 12.46
C GLU A 65 -14.11 6.36 13.69
N GLU A 66 -13.57 7.23 14.54
CA GLU A 66 -14.29 7.79 15.69
C GLU A 66 -15.51 8.62 15.25
N VAL A 67 -15.32 9.49 14.25
CA VAL A 67 -16.41 10.31 13.68
C VAL A 67 -17.47 9.42 13.02
N LYS A 68 -17.06 8.40 12.26
CA LYS A 68 -17.97 7.45 11.63
C LYS A 68 -18.87 6.76 12.65
N LYS A 69 -18.30 6.32 13.78
CA LYS A 69 -19.06 5.74 14.89
C LYS A 69 -20.04 6.74 15.49
N MET A 70 -19.59 7.96 15.78
CA MET A 70 -20.45 9.01 16.34
C MET A 70 -21.62 9.35 15.41
N VAL A 71 -21.36 9.50 14.11
CA VAL A 71 -22.40 9.76 13.10
C VAL A 71 -23.39 8.59 13.06
N PHE A 72 -22.89 7.35 13.03
CA PHE A 72 -23.75 6.16 13.02
C PHE A 72 -24.68 6.14 14.23
N ASP A 73 -24.14 6.28 15.44
CA ASP A 73 -24.92 6.27 16.68
C ASP A 73 -25.95 7.41 16.73
N THR A 74 -25.61 8.57 16.18
CA THR A 74 -26.50 9.73 16.11
C THR A 74 -27.64 9.49 15.11
N LEU A 75 -27.34 8.92 13.95
CA LEU A 75 -28.34 8.60 12.93
C LEU A 75 -29.31 7.53 13.42
N VAL A 76 -28.81 6.48 14.09
CA VAL A 76 -29.66 5.44 14.69
C VAL A 76 -30.67 6.09 15.64
N LYS A 77 -30.20 6.93 16.58
CA LYS A 77 -31.09 7.64 17.51
C LYS A 77 -32.08 8.57 16.80
N LEU A 78 -31.64 9.29 15.77
CA LEU A 78 -32.51 10.21 15.02
C LEU A 78 -33.63 9.46 14.29
N TYR A 79 -33.34 8.30 13.71
CA TYR A 79 -34.31 7.51 12.96
C TYR A 79 -35.18 6.62 13.86
N GLU A 80 -34.69 6.19 15.03
CA GLU A 80 -35.49 5.47 16.03
C GLU A 80 -36.54 6.38 16.69
N ASN A 81 -36.20 7.65 16.95
CA ASN A 81 -37.12 8.63 17.53
C ASN A 81 -38.17 9.19 16.54
N LYS A 82 -38.14 8.76 15.27
CA LYS A 82 -39.14 9.09 14.24
C LYS A 82 -40.20 8.01 14.02
N LYS A 83 -40.13 6.88 14.74
CA LYS A 83 -41.23 5.90 14.86
C LYS A 83 -42.16 6.28 16.00
#